data_AF-C6Q1B5-F1
#
_entry.id   AF-C6Q1B5-F1
#
_cell.length_a   1.000
_cell.length_b   1.000
_cell.length_c   1.000
_cell.angle_alpha   90.00
_cell.angle_beta   90.00
_cell.angle_gamma   90.00
#
_symmetry.space_group_name_H-M   'P 1'
#
loop_
_entity.id
_entity.type
_entity.pdbx_description
1 polymer ?
#
loop_
_entity_poly.entity_id
_entity_poly.type
_entity_poly.pdbx_seq_one_letter_code
_entity_poly.pdbx_strand_id
1 'polypeptide(L)'
;MNKIINICFSESAGGSFKHAISTKILQSNQEIILFLDDLSQGAIKDGIDIEERINWYNTFMRENQLKPAVDYDIDDLKENYRTFHNEISKVDNSDILYLWYGSSREFCGMLYALELLKDKNLDIYLINVKDTVIKRKKIEFKARSTGEIISENIEKYAAAKRKLNLNEYRELLDKWELLKKDNSILRVIKDGKLESVDENYFDIDILKYTPKEFRNPIRTIGDVLGKSEERISDEYIFWRIKELIKTGKIEHNGKFGVIGMEIKITEEGLKYLSTDKDAMRIWEEDRKESEEEEEIRNKYRKQGIMEERMDIAKKLKGVLDNETIAEKTGLSIEQVKGLEEN
;
A
#
# COMPACT_ATOMS: atom_id res chain seq x y z
N MET A 1 -34.02 14.49 11.13
CA MET A 1 -33.32 13.74 10.06
C MET A 1 -32.86 12.43 10.68
N ASN A 2 -33.01 11.31 9.97
CA ASN A 2 -32.45 10.04 10.43
C ASN A 2 -30.92 10.19 10.51
N LYS A 3 -30.33 9.54 11.51
CA LYS A 3 -28.89 9.47 11.67
C LYS A 3 -28.31 8.58 10.57
N ILE A 4 -27.21 9.02 9.97
CA ILE A 4 -26.49 8.28 8.94
C ILE A 4 -25.20 7.78 9.56
N ILE A 5 -24.92 6.49 9.49
CA ILE A 5 -23.71 5.89 10.03
C ILE A 5 -22.85 5.41 8.87
N ASN A 6 -21.65 5.98 8.74
CA ASN A 6 -20.65 5.56 7.77
C ASN A 6 -19.76 4.50 8.41
N ILE A 7 -19.81 3.26 7.91
CA ILE A 7 -18.93 2.19 8.37
C ILE A 7 -17.76 2.09 7.41
N CYS A 8 -16.54 2.31 7.92
CA CYS A 8 -15.31 2.31 7.15
C CYS A 8 -14.30 1.32 7.74
N PHE A 9 -13.41 0.81 6.88
CA PHE A 9 -12.54 -0.33 7.21
C PHE A 9 -11.03 -0.01 7.12
N SER A 10 -10.65 1.23 7.42
CA SER A 10 -9.24 1.65 7.52
C SER A 10 -9.08 2.92 8.34
N GLU A 11 -7.88 3.12 8.90
CA GLU A 11 -7.50 4.30 9.66
C GLU A 11 -7.55 5.55 8.78
N SER A 12 -7.06 5.47 7.54
CA SER A 12 -7.05 6.58 6.60
C SER A 12 -8.48 7.04 6.27
N ALA A 13 -9.40 6.11 6.02
CA ALA A 13 -10.81 6.45 5.85
C ALA A 13 -11.37 7.10 7.13
N GLY A 14 -11.05 6.54 8.29
CA GLY A 14 -11.41 7.12 9.59
C GLY A 14 -10.94 8.55 9.77
N GLY A 15 -9.69 8.85 9.41
CA GLY A 15 -9.11 10.19 9.44
C GLY A 15 -9.86 11.16 8.51
N SER A 16 -10.09 10.77 7.26
CA SER A 16 -10.82 11.59 6.28
C SER A 16 -12.25 11.92 6.73
N PHE A 17 -13.01 10.92 7.22
CA PHE A 17 -14.38 11.14 7.67
C PHE A 17 -14.44 11.97 8.95
N LYS A 18 -13.57 11.70 9.94
CA LYS A 18 -13.48 12.52 11.16
C LYS A 18 -13.17 13.98 10.83
N HIS A 19 -12.23 14.23 9.92
CA HIS A 19 -11.92 15.57 9.44
C HIS A 19 -13.13 16.20 8.73
N ALA A 20 -13.83 15.47 7.86
CA ALA A 20 -14.99 15.98 7.15
C ALA A 20 -16.16 16.34 8.08
N ILE A 21 -16.38 15.57 9.15
CA ILE A 21 -17.37 15.87 10.19
C ILE A 21 -16.94 17.09 11.00
N SER A 22 -15.69 17.15 11.48
CA SER A 22 -15.22 18.24 12.33
C SER A 22 -15.17 19.59 11.60
N THR A 23 -14.95 19.56 10.28
CA THR A 23 -14.92 20.75 9.40
C THR A 23 -16.28 21.09 8.77
N LYS A 24 -17.35 20.37 9.13
CA LYS A 24 -18.72 20.57 8.61
C LYS A 24 -18.84 20.42 7.08
N ILE A 25 -17.96 19.62 6.47
CA ILE A 25 -18.11 19.16 5.09
C ILE A 25 -19.28 18.18 5.00
N LEU A 26 -19.39 17.27 5.96
CA LEU A 26 -20.53 16.38 6.12
C LEU A 26 -21.58 16.98 7.06
N GLN A 27 -22.83 16.57 6.88
CA GLN A 27 -23.94 16.99 7.73
C GLN A 27 -23.77 16.49 9.18
N SER A 28 -24.29 17.24 10.15
CA SER A 28 -24.11 16.96 11.57
C SER A 28 -24.84 15.70 12.08
N ASN A 29 -25.72 15.10 11.29
CA ASN A 29 -26.40 13.84 11.59
C ASN A 29 -25.61 12.61 11.10
N GLN A 30 -24.40 12.80 10.55
CA GLN A 30 -23.53 11.72 10.14
C GLN A 30 -22.56 11.32 11.25
N GLU A 31 -22.47 10.02 11.51
CA GLU A 31 -21.49 9.40 12.41
C GLU A 31 -20.61 8.42 11.64
N ILE A 32 -19.55 7.95 12.30
CA ILE A 32 -18.61 7.00 11.75
C ILE A 32 -18.42 5.83 12.73
N ILE A 33 -18.42 4.62 12.21
CA ILE A 33 -17.99 3.40 12.91
C ILE A 33 -16.78 2.84 12.17
N LEU A 34 -15.75 2.41 12.91
CA LEU A 34 -14.50 1.93 12.34
C LEU A 34 -14.18 0.50 12.77
N PHE A 35 -13.88 -0.33 11.77
CA PHE A 35 -13.30 -1.65 11.98
C PHE A 35 -11.95 -1.72 11.26
N LEU A 36 -10.87 -2.00 11.99
CA LEU A 36 -9.51 -1.79 11.51
C LEU A 36 -8.75 -3.09 11.23
N ASP A 37 -9.26 -4.25 11.67
CA ASP A 37 -8.67 -5.54 11.32
C ASP A 37 -8.85 -5.83 9.82
N ASP A 38 -7.80 -6.37 9.22
CA ASP A 38 -7.80 -6.80 7.83
C ASP A 38 -8.21 -8.27 7.70
N LEU A 39 -9.52 -8.51 7.61
CA LEU A 39 -10.08 -9.85 7.43
C LEU A 39 -9.87 -10.44 6.02
N SER A 40 -9.27 -9.67 5.10
CA SER A 40 -8.83 -10.22 3.80
C SER A 40 -7.61 -11.13 3.94
N GLN A 41 -6.96 -11.09 5.11
CA GLN A 41 -5.80 -11.91 5.44
C GLN A 41 -5.99 -12.63 6.78
N GLY A 42 -5.34 -13.78 6.96
CA GLY A 42 -5.43 -14.61 8.16
C GLY A 42 -6.73 -15.41 8.29
N ALA A 43 -6.82 -16.15 9.40
CA ALA A 43 -7.94 -17.05 9.69
C ALA A 43 -9.22 -16.29 10.09
N ILE A 44 -10.36 -16.82 9.63
CA ILE A 44 -11.73 -16.37 9.96
C ILE A 44 -12.64 -17.59 10.16
N LYS A 45 -12.06 -18.74 10.51
CA LYS A 45 -12.75 -20.02 10.51
C LYS A 45 -13.87 -20.02 11.55
N ASP A 46 -15.07 -20.42 11.13
CA ASP A 46 -16.25 -20.54 12.01
C ASP A 46 -16.61 -19.24 12.78
N GLY A 47 -16.06 -18.09 12.37
CA GLY A 47 -16.24 -16.79 13.03
C GLY A 47 -14.92 -16.03 13.20
N ILE A 48 -14.97 -14.90 13.89
CA ILE A 48 -13.79 -14.10 14.19
C ILE A 48 -13.33 -14.36 15.63
N ASP A 49 -12.28 -15.17 15.77
CA ASP A 49 -11.59 -15.40 17.04
C ASP A 49 -10.45 -14.41 17.21
N ILE A 50 -10.55 -13.54 18.22
CA ILE A 50 -9.59 -12.44 18.42
C ILE A 50 -8.17 -12.93 18.72
N GLU A 51 -8.00 -14.08 19.38
CA GLU A 51 -6.67 -14.63 19.68
C GLU A 51 -6.03 -15.21 18.42
N GLU A 52 -6.80 -15.83 17.52
CA GLU A 52 -6.30 -16.21 16.19
C GLU A 52 -5.90 -14.98 15.37
N ARG A 53 -6.68 -13.89 15.42
CA ARG A 53 -6.33 -12.63 14.77
C ARG A 53 -5.02 -12.07 15.33
N ILE A 54 -4.86 -12.03 16.65
CA ILE A 54 -3.62 -11.58 17.31
C ILE A 54 -2.42 -12.44 16.89
N ASN A 55 -2.60 -13.76 16.80
CA ASN A 55 -1.56 -14.67 16.32
C ASN A 55 -1.16 -14.38 14.87
N TRP A 56 -2.14 -14.07 14.01
CA TRP A 56 -1.88 -13.63 12.65
C TRP A 56 -1.04 -12.34 12.63
N TYR A 57 -1.44 -11.30 13.37
CA TYR A 57 -0.67 -10.05 13.48
C TYR A 57 0.76 -10.27 13.99
N ASN A 58 0.94 -11.16 14.96
CA ASN A 58 2.25 -11.53 15.49
C ASN A 58 3.19 -12.18 14.47
N THR A 59 2.65 -12.73 13.37
CA THR A 59 3.46 -13.30 12.29
C THR A 59 4.29 -12.21 11.58
N PHE A 60 3.78 -10.99 11.52
CA PHE A 60 4.45 -9.83 10.92
C PHE A 60 5.45 -9.16 11.88
N MET A 61 5.09 -9.06 13.16
CA MET A 61 5.78 -8.19 14.12
C MET A 61 7.07 -8.78 14.70
N ARG A 62 7.18 -10.09 14.87
CA ARG A 62 8.29 -10.73 15.62
C ARG A 62 9.69 -10.47 15.06
N GLU A 63 9.81 -10.09 13.79
CA GLU A 63 11.11 -9.91 13.13
C GLU A 63 11.27 -8.57 12.40
N ASN A 64 10.25 -7.71 12.39
CA ASN A 64 10.29 -6.43 11.67
C ASN A 64 10.61 -5.25 12.59
N GLN A 65 11.89 -5.03 12.87
CA GLN A 65 12.39 -3.87 13.63
C GLN A 65 12.41 -2.55 12.81
N LEU A 66 12.03 -2.59 11.52
CA LEU A 66 11.85 -1.39 10.70
C LEU A 66 10.60 -0.60 11.09
N LYS A 67 9.67 -1.20 11.85
CA LYS A 67 8.70 -0.44 12.64
C LYS A 67 9.43 0.03 13.91
N PRO A 68 9.72 1.34 14.08
CA PRO A 68 10.11 1.85 15.38
C PRO A 68 8.97 1.58 16.36
N ALA A 69 9.33 1.50 17.65
CA ALA A 69 8.50 1.43 18.85
C ALA A 69 7.25 2.34 18.87
N VAL A 70 6.28 2.00 18.02
CA VAL A 70 4.89 2.43 18.05
C VAL A 70 4.15 1.12 17.83
N ASP A 71 3.98 0.41 18.93
CA ASP A 71 3.02 -0.68 19.04
C ASP A 71 1.73 -0.18 18.39
N TYR A 72 1.39 -0.69 17.20
CA TYR A 72 -0.01 -0.89 16.92
C TYR A 72 -0.35 -2.07 17.82
N ASP A 73 -0.70 -1.71 19.05
CA ASP A 73 -0.62 -2.60 20.18
C ASP A 73 -1.64 -3.71 19.94
N ILE A 74 -1.30 -4.92 20.36
CA ILE A 74 -2.32 -5.98 20.45
C ILE A 74 -3.53 -5.44 21.23
N ASP A 75 -3.29 -4.52 22.16
CA ASP A 75 -4.31 -3.77 22.87
C ASP A 75 -5.14 -2.82 22.00
N ASP A 76 -4.56 -2.15 20.99
CA ASP A 76 -5.31 -1.32 20.02
C ASP A 76 -6.24 -2.17 19.17
N LEU A 77 -5.78 -3.34 18.72
CA LEU A 77 -6.63 -4.30 17.99
C LEU A 77 -7.78 -4.78 18.88
N LYS A 78 -7.48 -5.18 20.12
CA LYS A 78 -8.49 -5.58 21.11
C LYS A 78 -9.50 -4.48 21.38
N GLU A 79 -9.03 -3.25 21.54
CA GLU A 79 -9.89 -2.11 21.79
C GLU A 79 -10.74 -1.74 20.57
N ASN A 80 -10.19 -1.86 19.36
CA ASN A 80 -10.97 -1.65 18.14
C ASN A 80 -12.10 -2.68 18.01
N TYR A 81 -11.85 -3.96 18.29
CA TYR A 81 -12.91 -4.99 18.31
C TYR A 81 -14.01 -4.64 19.32
N ARG A 82 -13.64 -4.30 20.57
CA ARG A 82 -14.60 -3.90 21.60
C ARG A 82 -15.41 -2.69 21.20
N THR A 83 -14.75 -1.65 20.70
CA THR A 83 -15.37 -0.41 20.26
C THR A 83 -16.33 -0.69 19.11
N PHE A 84 -15.88 -1.41 18.08
CA PHE A 84 -16.68 -1.76 16.92
C PHE A 84 -17.94 -2.53 17.30
N HIS A 85 -17.82 -3.59 18.11
CA HIS A 85 -18.98 -4.37 18.58
C HIS A 85 -19.95 -3.54 19.41
N ASN A 86 -19.43 -2.69 20.30
CA ASN A 86 -20.24 -1.78 21.10
C ASN A 86 -21.01 -0.78 20.23
N GLU A 87 -20.37 -0.17 19.23
CA GLU A 87 -21.03 0.76 18.30
C GLU A 87 -22.08 0.05 17.42
N ILE A 88 -21.75 -1.12 16.86
CA ILE A 88 -22.68 -1.95 16.07
C ILE A 88 -23.91 -2.36 16.91
N SER A 89 -23.71 -2.70 18.19
CA SER A 89 -24.81 -3.06 19.09
C SER A 89 -25.82 -1.92 19.27
N LYS A 90 -25.37 -0.66 19.24
CA LYS A 90 -26.18 0.55 19.45
C LYS A 90 -26.92 1.04 18.22
N VAL A 91 -26.62 0.49 17.04
CA VAL A 91 -27.35 0.83 15.79
C VAL A 91 -28.83 0.52 15.95
N ASP A 92 -29.70 1.49 15.70
CA ASP A 92 -31.15 1.36 15.79
C ASP A 92 -31.79 1.15 14.41
N ASN A 93 -32.97 0.53 14.36
CA ASN A 93 -33.70 0.30 13.10
C ASN A 93 -34.06 1.60 12.33
N SER A 94 -34.04 2.76 12.99
CA SER A 94 -34.25 4.06 12.36
C SER A 94 -32.98 4.67 11.73
N ASP A 95 -31.80 4.10 12.01
CA ASP A 95 -30.53 4.55 11.44
C ASP A 95 -30.39 4.12 9.97
N ILE A 96 -29.67 4.94 9.19
CA ILE A 96 -29.29 4.65 7.81
C ILE A 96 -27.82 4.27 7.78
N LEU A 97 -27.48 3.12 7.21
CA LEU A 97 -26.09 2.64 7.15
C LEU A 97 -25.49 2.82 5.76
N TYR A 98 -24.31 3.44 5.70
CA TYR A 98 -23.47 3.49 4.50
C TYR A 98 -22.23 2.62 4.73
N LEU A 99 -22.13 1.53 3.96
CA LEU A 99 -20.98 0.62 3.97
C LEU A 99 -20.03 0.98 2.82
N TRP A 100 -18.82 1.40 3.16
CA TRP A 100 -17.84 1.90 2.20
C TRP A 100 -16.78 0.85 1.87
N TYR A 101 -16.56 0.57 0.59
CA TYR A 101 -15.56 -0.41 0.16
C TYR A 101 -14.97 -0.14 -1.23
N GLY A 102 -13.86 -0.80 -1.53
CA GLY A 102 -13.21 -0.81 -2.84
C GLY A 102 -12.04 -1.79 -2.91
N SER A 103 -11.39 -2.04 -1.78
CA SER A 103 -10.33 -3.03 -1.60
C SER A 103 -10.85 -4.33 -0.96
N SER A 104 -10.07 -5.40 -1.07
CA SER A 104 -10.33 -6.70 -0.43
C SER A 104 -10.51 -6.58 1.09
N ARG A 105 -9.66 -5.78 1.76
CA ARG A 105 -9.78 -5.43 3.18
C ARG A 105 -11.18 -4.92 3.51
N GLU A 106 -11.62 -3.89 2.77
CA GLU A 106 -12.91 -3.24 3.02
C GLU A 106 -14.09 -4.13 2.67
N PHE A 107 -13.97 -4.97 1.63
CA PHE A 107 -15.01 -5.94 1.30
C PHE A 107 -15.17 -6.97 2.41
N CYS A 108 -14.08 -7.56 2.92
CA CYS A 108 -14.14 -8.52 4.03
C CYS A 108 -14.68 -7.86 5.31
N GLY A 109 -14.25 -6.64 5.64
CA GLY A 109 -14.79 -5.87 6.77
C GLY A 109 -16.29 -5.59 6.62
N MET A 110 -16.74 -5.26 5.40
CA MET A 110 -18.16 -5.06 5.10
C MET A 110 -18.98 -6.34 5.32
N LEU A 111 -18.50 -7.50 4.86
CA LEU A 111 -19.16 -8.79 5.07
C LEU A 111 -19.31 -9.10 6.56
N TYR A 112 -18.26 -8.85 7.34
CA TYR A 112 -18.30 -9.02 8.79
C TYR A 112 -19.29 -8.07 9.46
N ALA A 113 -19.32 -6.78 9.07
CA ALA A 113 -20.29 -5.83 9.59
C ALA A 113 -21.74 -6.27 9.27
N LEU A 114 -22.00 -6.76 8.06
CA LEU A 114 -23.31 -7.28 7.66
C LEU A 114 -23.71 -8.49 8.51
N GLU A 115 -22.80 -9.42 8.78
CA GLU A 115 -23.05 -10.58 9.66
C GLU A 115 -23.47 -10.14 11.06
N LEU A 116 -22.79 -9.16 11.66
CA LEU A 116 -23.14 -8.65 13.00
C LEU A 116 -24.50 -7.93 13.03
N LEU A 117 -24.96 -7.43 11.88
CA LEU A 117 -26.21 -6.69 11.73
C LEU A 117 -27.39 -7.56 11.26
N LYS A 118 -27.20 -8.88 11.07
CA LYS A 118 -28.18 -9.79 10.43
C LYS A 118 -29.55 -9.88 11.08
N ASP A 119 -29.64 -9.56 12.37
CA ASP A 119 -30.89 -9.60 13.13
C ASP A 119 -31.60 -8.24 13.20
N LYS A 120 -31.10 -7.21 12.48
CA LYS A 120 -31.66 -5.85 12.46
C LYS A 120 -32.33 -5.54 11.12
N ASN A 121 -33.42 -4.76 11.16
CA ASN A 121 -34.13 -4.31 9.96
C ASN A 121 -33.72 -2.89 9.61
N LEU A 122 -32.65 -2.76 8.82
CA LEU A 122 -31.95 -1.50 8.58
C LEU A 122 -32.00 -1.08 7.10
N ASP A 123 -32.00 0.23 6.86
CA ASP A 123 -31.77 0.79 5.54
C ASP A 123 -30.26 0.87 5.26
N ILE A 124 -29.75 -0.16 4.59
CA ILE A 124 -28.32 -0.29 4.25
C ILE A 124 -28.07 0.14 2.80
N TYR A 125 -27.02 0.93 2.60
CA TYR A 125 -26.52 1.33 1.29
C TYR A 125 -25.06 0.93 1.14
N LEU A 126 -24.75 0.42 -0.05
CA LEU A 126 -23.39 0.05 -0.43
C LEU A 126 -22.77 1.15 -1.29
N ILE A 127 -21.52 1.49 -1.01
CA ILE A 127 -20.75 2.49 -1.75
C ILE A 127 -19.42 1.87 -2.16
N ASN A 128 -19.36 1.43 -3.42
CA ASN A 128 -18.11 1.01 -4.03
C ASN A 128 -17.37 2.24 -4.58
N VAL A 129 -16.22 2.55 -4.01
CA VAL A 129 -15.46 3.75 -4.41
C VAL A 129 -14.90 3.63 -5.84
N LYS A 130 -14.72 2.40 -6.34
CA LYS A 130 -14.24 2.14 -7.71
C LYS A 130 -15.29 2.54 -8.77
N ASP A 131 -16.56 2.71 -8.40
CA ASP A 131 -17.65 3.10 -9.32
C ASP A 131 -17.65 4.60 -9.64
N THR A 132 -16.84 5.39 -8.95
CA THR A 132 -16.78 6.85 -9.11
C THR A 132 -15.43 7.30 -9.63
N VAL A 133 -15.45 8.20 -10.62
CA VAL A 133 -14.24 8.86 -11.14
C VAL A 133 -14.35 10.35 -10.90
N ILE A 134 -13.38 10.91 -10.17
CA ILE A 134 -13.31 12.36 -9.93
C ILE A 134 -12.40 12.99 -10.97
N LYS A 135 -12.97 13.85 -11.83
CA LYS A 135 -12.21 14.62 -12.81
C LYS A 135 -11.80 15.96 -12.22
N ARG A 136 -10.50 16.28 -12.21
CA ARG A 136 -9.99 17.63 -11.90
C ARG A 136 -9.02 18.06 -12.99
N LYS A 137 -9.39 19.12 -13.73
CA LYS A 137 -8.65 19.57 -14.91
C LYS A 137 -8.48 18.42 -15.91
N LYS A 138 -7.23 18.05 -16.24
CA LYS A 138 -6.88 16.94 -17.15
C LYS A 138 -6.56 15.62 -16.44
N ILE A 139 -6.73 15.56 -15.12
CA ILE A 139 -6.39 14.37 -14.31
C ILE A 139 -7.68 13.70 -13.86
N GLU A 140 -7.76 12.39 -14.09
CA GLU A 140 -8.81 11.53 -13.54
C GLU A 140 -8.28 10.83 -12.29
N PHE A 141 -9.02 10.96 -11.18
CA PHE A 141 -8.72 10.28 -9.92
C PHE A 141 -9.69 9.12 -9.75
N LYS A 142 -9.13 7.92 -9.61
CA LYS A 142 -9.86 6.68 -9.34
C LYS A 142 -9.37 6.13 -8.00
N ALA A 143 -10.21 6.21 -6.97
CA ALA A 143 -9.87 5.65 -5.67
C ALA A 143 -9.91 4.11 -5.73
N ARG A 144 -8.87 3.46 -5.20
CA ARG A 144 -8.80 2.01 -5.05
C ARG A 144 -9.36 1.53 -3.71
N SER A 145 -9.44 2.43 -2.72
CA SER A 145 -10.05 2.20 -1.41
C SER A 145 -10.64 3.50 -0.85
N THR A 146 -11.51 3.39 0.14
CA THR A 146 -12.12 4.53 0.85
C THR A 146 -11.08 5.44 1.47
N GLY A 147 -9.97 4.87 1.93
CA GLY A 147 -8.84 5.62 2.52
C GLY A 147 -8.13 6.58 1.55
N GLU A 148 -8.32 6.43 0.23
CA GLU A 148 -7.76 7.36 -0.77
C GLU A 148 -8.69 8.56 -1.06
N ILE A 149 -9.89 8.57 -0.49
CA ILE A 149 -10.84 9.67 -0.66
C ILE A 149 -10.46 10.81 0.27
N ILE A 150 -10.22 11.98 -0.31
CA ILE A 150 -10.10 13.22 0.45
C ILE A 150 -11.48 13.70 0.93
N SER A 151 -11.49 14.36 2.09
CA SER A 151 -12.70 14.81 2.79
C SER A 151 -13.72 15.52 1.88
N GLU A 152 -13.26 16.43 1.01
CA GLU A 152 -14.11 17.27 0.15
C GLU A 152 -14.81 16.49 -0.98
N ASN A 153 -14.39 15.25 -1.23
CA ASN A 153 -14.99 14.42 -2.27
C ASN A 153 -15.92 13.34 -1.70
N ILE A 154 -16.04 13.17 -0.37
CA ILE A 154 -16.85 12.09 0.24
C ILE A 154 -18.28 12.07 -0.31
N GLU A 155 -18.97 13.21 -0.33
CA GLU A 155 -20.35 13.30 -0.85
C GLU A 155 -20.45 12.98 -2.35
N LYS A 156 -19.38 13.19 -3.13
CA LYS A 156 -19.37 12.81 -4.56
C LYS A 156 -19.34 11.30 -4.75
N TYR A 157 -18.61 10.59 -3.90
CA TYR A 157 -18.63 9.12 -3.89
C TYR A 157 -19.95 8.61 -3.28
N ALA A 158 -20.47 9.25 -2.23
CA ALA A 158 -21.77 8.88 -1.63
C ALA A 158 -22.97 9.08 -2.58
N ALA A 159 -22.81 9.87 -3.64
CA ALA A 159 -23.82 9.99 -4.70
C ALA A 159 -24.02 8.69 -5.49
N ALA A 160 -23.00 7.82 -5.56
CA ALA A 160 -23.07 6.51 -6.20
C ALA A 160 -23.63 5.40 -5.28
N LYS A 161 -24.09 5.75 -4.06
CA LYS A 161 -24.67 4.78 -3.14
C LYS A 161 -25.87 4.06 -3.77
N ARG A 162 -25.97 2.76 -3.51
CA ARG A 162 -27.11 1.95 -3.91
C ARG A 162 -27.70 1.23 -2.71
N LYS A 163 -29.03 1.14 -2.64
CA LYS A 163 -29.70 0.43 -1.56
C LYS A 163 -29.41 -1.07 -1.68
N LEU A 164 -28.98 -1.67 -0.58
CA LEU A 164 -28.80 -3.11 -0.49
C LEU A 164 -30.16 -3.78 -0.41
N ASN A 165 -30.48 -4.63 -1.39
CA ASN A 165 -31.73 -5.38 -1.39
C ASN A 165 -31.59 -6.71 -0.63
N LEU A 166 -32.71 -7.31 -0.24
CA LEU A 166 -32.72 -8.53 0.58
C LEU A 166 -32.09 -9.75 -0.08
N ASN A 167 -32.19 -9.89 -1.41
CA ASN A 167 -31.59 -11.04 -2.10
C ASN A 167 -30.07 -10.92 -2.11
N GLU A 168 -29.57 -9.76 -2.51
CA GLU A 168 -28.13 -9.47 -2.49
C GLU A 168 -27.56 -9.52 -1.07
N TYR A 169 -28.31 -9.06 -0.06
CA TYR A 169 -27.92 -9.19 1.34
C TYR A 169 -27.66 -10.66 1.72
N ARG A 170 -28.55 -11.57 1.33
CA ARG A 170 -28.38 -13.02 1.56
C ARG A 170 -27.19 -13.58 0.80
N GLU A 171 -27.01 -13.19 -0.46
CA GLU A 171 -25.85 -13.60 -1.27
C GLU A 171 -24.52 -13.17 -0.65
N LEU A 172 -24.45 -11.97 -0.07
CA LEU A 172 -23.27 -11.49 0.66
C LEU A 172 -23.01 -12.30 1.93
N LEU A 173 -24.05 -12.64 2.70
CA LEU A 173 -23.90 -13.50 3.87
C LEU A 173 -23.48 -14.92 3.49
N ASP A 174 -24.08 -15.51 2.46
CA ASP A 174 -23.70 -16.82 1.94
C ASP A 174 -22.24 -16.81 1.45
N LYS A 175 -21.82 -15.72 0.78
CA LYS A 175 -20.42 -15.52 0.38
C LYS A 175 -19.48 -15.47 1.58
N TRP A 176 -19.88 -14.79 2.65
CA TRP A 176 -19.11 -14.74 3.89
C TRP A 176 -18.96 -16.12 4.53
N GLU A 177 -20.04 -16.90 4.62
CA GLU A 177 -20.00 -18.28 5.11
C GLU A 177 -19.09 -19.18 4.26
N LEU A 178 -19.10 -19.03 2.94
CA LEU A 178 -18.20 -19.75 2.05
C LEU A 178 -16.73 -19.41 2.33
N LEU A 179 -16.40 -18.13 2.53
CA LEU A 179 -15.04 -17.68 2.85
C LEU A 179 -14.57 -18.17 4.22
N LYS A 180 -15.47 -18.23 5.22
CA LYS A 180 -15.18 -18.79 6.54
C LYS A 180 -14.97 -20.31 6.50
N LYS A 181 -15.74 -21.02 5.69
CA LYS A 181 -15.60 -22.47 5.50
C LYS A 181 -14.30 -22.84 4.77
N ASP A 182 -13.96 -22.07 3.72
CA ASP A 182 -12.71 -22.23 2.99
C ASP A 182 -11.50 -21.87 3.86
N ASN A 183 -11.59 -20.76 4.61
CA ASN A 183 -10.58 -20.30 5.55
C ASN A 183 -9.17 -20.15 4.94
N SER A 184 -9.05 -19.81 3.64
CA SER A 184 -7.76 -19.42 3.08
C SER A 184 -7.16 -18.25 3.87
N ILE A 185 -5.83 -18.18 3.97
CA ILE A 185 -5.17 -17.07 4.65
C ILE A 185 -5.16 -15.77 3.83
N LEU A 186 -5.57 -15.80 2.56
CA LEU A 186 -5.62 -14.63 1.69
C LEU A 186 -6.88 -14.62 0.83
N ARG A 187 -7.50 -13.44 0.75
CA ARG A 187 -8.70 -13.15 -0.03
C ARG A 187 -8.45 -11.87 -0.83
N VAL A 188 -8.66 -11.94 -2.14
CA VAL A 188 -8.43 -10.80 -3.05
C VAL A 188 -9.64 -10.56 -3.94
N ILE A 189 -9.85 -9.31 -4.39
CA ILE A 189 -10.83 -9.03 -5.42
C ILE A 189 -10.19 -9.32 -6.78
N LYS A 190 -10.66 -10.35 -7.46
CA LYS A 190 -10.23 -10.69 -8.82
C LYS A 190 -11.41 -10.55 -9.78
N ASP A 191 -11.23 -9.80 -10.86
CA ASP A 191 -12.30 -9.55 -11.85
C ASP A 191 -13.61 -9.05 -11.20
N GLY A 192 -13.49 -8.22 -10.15
CA GLY A 192 -14.62 -7.68 -9.38
C GLY A 192 -15.25 -8.64 -8.38
N LYS A 193 -14.70 -9.84 -8.18
CA LYS A 193 -15.21 -10.85 -7.22
C LYS A 193 -14.20 -11.09 -6.12
N LEU A 194 -14.66 -11.10 -4.87
CA LEU A 194 -13.83 -11.49 -3.74
C LEU A 194 -13.60 -13.01 -3.76
N GLU A 195 -12.37 -13.48 -3.82
CA GLU A 195 -12.01 -14.89 -3.91
C GLU A 195 -10.88 -15.23 -2.95
N SER A 196 -10.93 -16.45 -2.39
CA SER A 196 -9.80 -17.04 -1.68
C SER A 196 -8.71 -17.41 -2.67
N VAL A 197 -7.47 -17.05 -2.35
CA VAL A 197 -6.29 -17.36 -3.17
C VAL A 197 -5.20 -17.97 -2.30
N ASP A 198 -4.21 -18.57 -2.94
CA ASP A 198 -3.03 -19.08 -2.24
C ASP A 198 -2.22 -17.93 -1.64
N GLU A 199 -1.51 -18.23 -0.55
CA GLU A 199 -0.69 -17.24 0.16
C GLU A 199 0.43 -16.61 -0.69
N ASN A 200 0.85 -17.31 -1.74
CA ASN A 200 1.90 -16.88 -2.65
C ASN A 200 1.37 -16.03 -3.83
N TYR A 201 0.11 -15.59 -3.78
CA TYR A 201 -0.52 -14.81 -4.85
C TYR A 201 0.32 -13.60 -5.30
N PHE A 202 0.94 -12.90 -4.34
CA PHE A 202 1.77 -11.73 -4.62
C PHE A 202 3.25 -12.05 -4.88
N ASP A 203 3.68 -13.32 -4.86
CA ASP A 203 5.09 -13.67 -4.98
C ASP A 203 5.67 -13.26 -6.35
N ILE A 204 4.89 -13.41 -7.43
CA ILE A 204 5.30 -12.96 -8.77
C ILE A 204 5.47 -11.44 -8.81
N ASP A 205 4.54 -10.69 -8.21
CA ASP A 205 4.66 -9.23 -8.13
C ASP A 205 5.87 -8.79 -7.31
N ILE A 206 6.15 -9.48 -6.19
CA ILE A 206 7.33 -9.21 -5.37
C ILE A 206 8.60 -9.46 -6.16
N LEU A 207 8.72 -10.62 -6.82
CA LEU A 207 9.90 -10.98 -7.59
C LEU A 207 10.10 -10.06 -8.82
N LYS A 208 9.00 -9.68 -9.48
CA LYS A 208 8.98 -8.71 -10.59
C LYS A 208 9.59 -7.36 -10.22
N TYR A 209 9.51 -6.95 -8.95
CA TYR A 209 10.13 -5.71 -8.46
C TYR A 209 11.33 -5.95 -7.54
N THR A 210 11.77 -7.20 -7.40
CA THR A 210 12.96 -7.54 -6.61
C THR A 210 14.21 -7.32 -7.48
N PRO A 211 15.22 -6.57 -7.00
CA PRO A 211 16.37 -6.20 -7.80
C PRO A 211 17.34 -7.38 -8.05
N LYS A 212 18.08 -7.38 -9.16
CA LYS A 212 19.21 -8.30 -9.43
C LYS A 212 20.41 -8.10 -8.50
N GLU A 213 20.66 -6.86 -8.12
CA GLU A 213 21.73 -6.47 -7.19
C GLU A 213 21.12 -6.11 -5.84
N PHE A 214 21.87 -6.27 -4.75
CA PHE A 214 21.39 -5.93 -3.41
C PHE A 214 20.92 -4.47 -3.35
N ARG A 215 19.65 -4.27 -2.99
CA ARG A 215 19.09 -2.95 -2.67
C ARG A 215 18.11 -3.06 -1.52
N ASN A 216 17.80 -1.90 -0.93
CA ASN A 216 16.82 -1.79 0.15
C ASN A 216 15.43 -2.32 -0.29
N PRO A 217 14.80 -3.24 0.48
CA PRO A 217 13.50 -3.85 0.15
C PRO A 217 12.34 -2.85 0.11
N ILE A 218 12.46 -1.66 0.72
CA ILE A 218 11.40 -0.64 0.74
C ILE A 218 10.97 -0.25 -0.68
N ARG A 219 11.89 -0.24 -1.65
CA ARG A 219 11.56 0.07 -3.05
C ARG A 219 10.66 -1.02 -3.65
N THR A 220 11.04 -2.29 -3.50
CA THR A 220 10.24 -3.44 -3.94
C THR A 220 8.85 -3.42 -3.30
N ILE A 221 8.76 -3.16 -1.98
CA ILE A 221 7.46 -3.05 -1.28
C ILE A 221 6.63 -1.91 -1.86
N GLY A 222 7.21 -0.72 -2.01
CA GLY A 222 6.52 0.44 -2.58
C GLY A 222 6.05 0.22 -4.02
N ASP A 223 6.85 -0.45 -4.84
CA ASP A 223 6.48 -0.81 -6.22
C ASP A 223 5.31 -1.80 -6.25
N VAL A 224 5.32 -2.84 -5.41
CA VAL A 224 4.20 -3.78 -5.29
C VAL A 224 2.92 -3.03 -4.87
N LEU A 225 2.97 -2.20 -3.81
CA LEU A 225 1.81 -1.42 -3.36
C LEU A 225 1.29 -0.43 -4.41
N GLY A 226 2.20 0.15 -5.18
CA GLY A 226 1.90 1.16 -6.19
C GLY A 226 1.35 0.58 -7.50
N LYS A 227 1.90 -0.57 -7.93
CA LYS A 227 1.75 -1.10 -9.29
C LYS A 227 0.98 -2.41 -9.36
N SER A 228 0.81 -3.15 -8.26
CA SER A 228 -0.08 -4.32 -8.25
C SER A 228 -1.53 -3.90 -8.47
N GLU A 229 -2.27 -4.76 -9.18
CA GLU A 229 -3.68 -4.55 -9.49
C GLU A 229 -4.51 -4.48 -8.20
N GLU A 230 -4.29 -5.45 -7.31
CA GLU A 230 -4.96 -5.52 -6.03
C GLU A 230 -4.13 -4.92 -4.90
N ARG A 231 -4.84 -4.24 -3.98
CA ARG A 231 -4.21 -3.69 -2.78
C ARG A 231 -3.95 -4.80 -1.78
N ILE A 232 -2.82 -4.67 -1.11
CA ILE A 232 -2.39 -5.53 -0.03
C ILE A 232 -1.58 -4.70 0.96
N SER A 233 -1.46 -5.15 2.22
CA SER A 233 -0.70 -4.42 3.22
C SER A 233 0.81 -4.60 3.02
N ASP A 234 1.59 -3.60 3.43
CA ASP A 234 3.04 -3.67 3.42
C ASP A 234 3.56 -4.77 4.34
N GLU A 235 2.87 -5.04 5.46
CA GLU A 235 3.22 -6.16 6.34
C GLU A 235 3.09 -7.52 5.66
N TYR A 236 2.04 -7.73 4.86
CA TYR A 236 1.86 -8.98 4.12
C TYR A 236 2.96 -9.17 3.08
N ILE A 237 3.30 -8.12 2.32
CA ILE A 237 4.40 -8.16 1.35
C ILE A 237 5.73 -8.43 2.05
N PHE A 238 5.98 -7.80 3.19
CA PHE A 238 7.19 -8.04 3.96
C PHE A 238 7.28 -9.48 4.47
N TRP A 239 6.16 -10.05 4.93
CA TRP A 239 6.06 -11.46 5.28
C TRP A 239 6.32 -12.39 4.08
N ARG A 240 5.76 -12.09 2.90
CA ARG A 240 6.06 -12.86 1.69
C ARG A 240 7.51 -12.78 1.26
N ILE A 241 8.17 -11.62 1.38
CA ILE A 241 9.62 -11.50 1.16
C ILE A 241 10.39 -12.46 2.08
N LYS A 242 9.98 -12.58 3.36
CA LYS A 242 10.58 -13.56 4.28
C LYS A 242 10.42 -15.00 3.81
N GLU A 243 9.24 -15.38 3.34
CA GLU A 243 8.99 -16.73 2.83
C GLU A 243 9.76 -17.01 1.53
N LEU A 244 9.88 -16.01 0.65
CA LEU A 244 10.70 -16.08 -0.56
C LEU A 244 12.20 -16.19 -0.24
N ILE A 245 12.67 -15.57 0.83
CA ILE A 245 14.02 -15.77 1.36
C ILE A 245 14.22 -17.20 1.85
N LYS A 246 13.31 -17.72 2.68
CA LYS A 246 13.38 -19.09 3.20
C LYS A 246 13.39 -20.15 2.09
N THR A 247 12.67 -19.88 1.01
CA THR A 247 12.60 -20.76 -0.16
C THR A 247 13.68 -20.48 -1.22
N GLY A 248 14.69 -19.67 -0.91
CA GLY A 248 15.86 -19.46 -1.77
C GLY A 248 15.61 -18.61 -3.02
N LYS A 249 14.43 -17.99 -3.17
CA LYS A 249 14.06 -17.15 -4.33
C LYS A 249 14.54 -15.72 -4.21
N ILE A 250 14.77 -15.26 -2.98
CA ILE A 250 15.37 -13.98 -2.65
C ILE A 250 16.57 -14.24 -1.74
N GLU A 251 17.67 -13.54 -1.99
CA GLU A 251 18.83 -13.47 -1.10
C GLU A 251 18.79 -12.15 -0.34
N HIS A 252 19.22 -12.13 0.93
CA HIS A 252 19.30 -10.91 1.71
C HIS A 252 20.68 -10.71 2.33
N ASN A 253 21.08 -9.45 2.45
CA ASN A 253 22.23 -9.00 3.23
C ASN A 253 21.76 -8.18 4.42
N GLY A 254 22.56 -8.21 5.49
CA GLY A 254 22.21 -7.58 6.76
C GLY A 254 21.17 -8.39 7.55
N LYS A 255 20.85 -7.89 8.74
CA LYS A 255 19.87 -8.52 9.62
C LYS A 255 18.46 -8.28 9.07
N PHE A 256 17.69 -9.36 8.88
CA PHE A 256 16.32 -9.29 8.39
C PHE A 256 15.46 -8.35 9.26
N GLY A 257 14.66 -7.51 8.61
CA GLY A 257 13.76 -6.57 9.28
C GLY A 257 14.45 -5.47 10.07
N VAL A 258 15.71 -5.14 9.77
CA VAL A 258 16.44 -4.03 10.38
C VAL A 258 16.85 -3.02 9.31
N ILE A 259 16.97 -1.74 9.70
CA ILE A 259 17.51 -0.69 8.83
C ILE A 259 18.88 -1.14 8.30
N GLY A 260 19.05 -1.08 6.98
CA GLY A 260 20.24 -1.58 6.28
C GLY A 260 20.12 -3.01 5.75
N MET A 261 18.96 -3.67 5.91
CA MET A 261 18.65 -4.88 5.16
C MET A 261 18.59 -4.56 3.66
N GLU A 262 19.19 -5.43 2.85
CA GLU A 262 19.11 -5.39 1.40
C GLU A 262 18.66 -6.74 0.86
N ILE A 263 17.97 -6.75 -0.27
CA ILE A 263 17.51 -7.96 -0.96
C ILE A 263 17.95 -7.96 -2.42
N LYS A 264 18.07 -9.15 -2.99
CA LYS A 264 18.14 -9.36 -4.44
C LYS A 264 17.46 -10.67 -4.85
N ILE A 265 17.03 -10.76 -6.10
CA ILE A 265 16.45 -11.98 -6.68
C ILE A 265 17.55 -13.00 -6.99
N THR A 266 17.29 -14.29 -6.76
CA THR A 266 18.22 -15.38 -7.07
C THR A 266 17.93 -16.00 -8.44
N GLU A 267 18.77 -16.93 -8.90
CA GLU A 267 18.47 -17.74 -10.08
C GLU A 267 17.18 -18.56 -9.91
N GLU A 268 16.92 -19.07 -8.71
CA GLU A 268 15.66 -19.76 -8.41
C GLU A 268 14.46 -18.80 -8.47
N GLY A 269 14.63 -17.58 -7.95
CA GLY A 269 13.63 -16.52 -8.05
C GLY A 269 13.32 -16.16 -9.50
N LEU A 270 14.33 -16.03 -10.34
CA LEU A 270 14.17 -15.78 -11.78
C LEU A 270 13.48 -16.94 -12.49
N LYS A 271 13.81 -18.19 -12.14
CA LYS A 271 13.13 -19.37 -12.68
C LYS A 271 11.64 -19.35 -12.30
N TYR A 272 11.31 -19.00 -11.06
CA TYR A 272 9.92 -18.88 -10.63
C TYR A 272 9.20 -17.73 -11.35
N LEU A 273 9.82 -16.55 -11.43
CA LEU A 273 9.30 -15.39 -12.14
C LEU A 273 9.01 -15.70 -13.63
N SER A 274 9.88 -16.48 -14.28
CA SER A 274 9.73 -16.86 -15.69
C SER A 274 8.48 -17.70 -16.01
N THR A 275 7.77 -18.19 -14.98
CA THR A 275 6.45 -18.84 -15.15
C THR A 275 5.38 -17.85 -15.61
N ASP A 276 5.58 -16.55 -15.35
CA ASP A 276 4.78 -15.44 -15.85
C ASP A 276 5.61 -14.60 -16.84
N LYS A 277 5.28 -14.71 -18.12
CA LYS A 277 6.04 -14.06 -19.20
C LYS A 277 5.92 -12.54 -19.18
N ASP A 278 4.78 -12.01 -18.77
CA ASP A 278 4.56 -10.57 -18.72
C ASP A 278 5.31 -9.97 -17.54
N ALA A 279 5.30 -10.64 -16.38
CA ALA A 279 6.07 -10.23 -15.21
C ALA A 279 7.57 -10.28 -15.48
N MET A 280 8.06 -11.32 -16.15
CA MET A 280 9.47 -11.42 -16.55
C MET A 280 9.87 -10.29 -17.50
N ARG A 281 9.04 -9.96 -18.50
CA ARG A 281 9.30 -8.84 -19.41
C ARG A 281 9.41 -7.51 -18.64
N ILE A 282 8.49 -7.25 -17.72
CA ILE A 282 8.50 -6.02 -16.91
C ILE A 282 9.79 -5.95 -16.07
N TRP A 283 10.20 -7.06 -15.46
CA TRP A 283 11.44 -7.12 -14.68
C TRP A 283 12.69 -6.80 -15.53
N GLU A 284 12.74 -7.26 -16.79
CA GLU A 284 13.83 -6.95 -17.72
C GLU A 284 13.81 -5.49 -18.21
N GLU A 285 12.63 -4.91 -18.40
CA GLU A 285 12.44 -3.52 -18.87
C GLU A 285 12.83 -2.50 -17.80
N ASP A 286 12.37 -2.68 -16.55
CA ASP A 286 12.69 -1.80 -15.41
C ASP A 286 14.20 -1.67 -15.16
N ARG A 287 14.95 -2.72 -15.50
CA ARG A 287 16.42 -2.77 -15.43
C ARG A 287 17.09 -1.94 -16.51
N LYS A 288 16.59 -1.97 -17.74
CA LYS A 288 17.11 -1.16 -18.84
C LYS A 288 16.88 0.33 -18.57
N GLU A 289 15.66 0.68 -18.13
CA GLU A 289 15.34 2.07 -17.75
C GLU A 289 16.22 2.54 -16.57
N SER A 290 16.41 1.70 -15.56
CA SER A 290 17.30 2.00 -14.43
C SER A 290 18.76 2.25 -14.86
N GLU A 291 19.29 1.44 -15.77
CA GLU A 291 20.65 1.58 -16.32
C GLU A 291 20.79 2.89 -17.11
N GLU A 292 19.84 3.19 -17.98
CA GLU A 292 19.81 4.44 -18.75
C GLU A 292 19.70 5.69 -17.83
N GLU A 293 18.82 5.65 -16.83
CA GLU A 293 18.71 6.74 -15.84
C GLU A 293 20.01 6.92 -15.03
N GLU A 294 20.69 5.83 -14.68
CA GLU A 294 21.94 5.88 -13.95
C GLU A 294 23.09 6.43 -14.81
N GLU A 295 23.15 6.06 -16.09
CA GLU A 295 24.07 6.67 -17.06
C GLU A 295 23.83 8.18 -17.21
N ILE A 296 22.57 8.58 -17.35
CA ILE A 296 22.17 10.00 -17.44
C ILE A 296 22.59 10.75 -16.16
N ARG A 297 22.27 10.22 -14.98
CA ARG A 297 22.67 10.81 -13.68
C ARG A 297 24.18 10.93 -13.56
N ASN A 298 24.93 9.90 -13.94
CA ASN A 298 26.38 9.89 -13.91
C ASN A 298 26.98 10.91 -14.89
N LYS A 299 26.39 11.07 -16.07
CA LYS A 299 26.78 12.09 -17.05
C LYS A 299 26.61 13.50 -16.50
N TYR A 300 25.44 13.82 -15.95
CA TYR A 300 25.18 15.13 -15.35
C TYR A 300 26.08 15.41 -14.14
N ARG A 301 26.33 14.40 -13.30
CA ARG A 301 27.26 14.53 -12.16
C ARG A 301 28.68 14.83 -12.62
N LYS A 302 29.19 14.12 -13.63
CA LYS A 302 30.52 14.37 -14.22
C LYS A 302 30.60 15.77 -14.84
N GLN A 303 29.53 16.22 -15.50
CA GLN A 303 29.45 17.57 -16.07
C GLN A 303 29.50 18.63 -14.96
N GLY A 304 28.71 18.51 -13.90
CA GLY A 304 28.72 19.47 -12.79
C GLY A 304 30.09 19.54 -12.08
N ILE A 305 30.75 18.40 -11.86
CA ILE A 305 32.12 18.35 -11.31
C ILE A 305 33.11 19.06 -12.26
N MET A 306 32.97 18.88 -13.58
CA MET A 306 33.83 19.53 -14.56
C MET A 306 33.62 21.05 -14.57
N GLU A 307 32.36 21.51 -14.54
CA GLU A 307 32.00 22.94 -14.47
C GLU A 307 32.56 23.59 -13.19
N GLU A 308 32.42 22.94 -12.03
CA GLU A 308 32.98 23.42 -10.76
C GLU A 308 34.52 23.53 -10.82
N ARG A 309 35.20 22.52 -11.39
CA ARG A 309 36.66 22.55 -11.58
C ARG A 309 37.08 23.70 -12.50
N MET A 310 36.33 23.94 -13.58
CA MET A 310 36.60 25.06 -14.49
C MET A 310 36.39 26.41 -13.81
N ASP A 311 35.35 26.56 -12.99
CA ASP A 311 35.10 27.79 -12.23
C ASP A 311 36.17 28.06 -11.16
N ILE A 312 36.63 27.02 -10.45
CA ILE A 312 37.76 27.13 -9.53
C ILE A 312 39.03 27.53 -10.30
N ALA A 313 39.31 26.89 -11.44
CA ALA A 313 40.47 27.20 -12.27
C ALA A 313 40.45 28.65 -12.79
N LYS A 314 39.29 29.16 -13.22
CA LYS A 314 39.12 30.57 -13.63
C LYS A 314 39.46 31.54 -12.49
N LYS A 315 39.00 31.26 -11.27
CA LYS A 315 39.28 32.10 -10.09
C LYS A 315 40.75 32.10 -9.65
N LEU A 316 41.48 31.02 -9.96
CA LEU A 316 42.91 30.89 -9.66
C LEU A 316 43.81 31.44 -10.76
N LYS A 317 43.24 31.73 -11.94
CA LYS A 317 43.96 32.28 -13.08
C LYS A 317 44.45 33.69 -12.74
N GLY A 318 45.74 33.96 -12.97
CA GLY A 318 46.41 35.19 -12.54
C GLY A 318 46.96 35.16 -11.10
N VAL A 319 46.62 34.15 -10.30
CA VAL A 319 47.16 33.95 -8.93
C VAL A 319 48.20 32.83 -8.90
N LEU A 320 47.98 31.76 -9.66
CA LEU A 320 48.85 30.59 -9.75
C LEU A 320 49.22 30.29 -11.22
N ASP A 321 50.33 29.58 -11.43
CA ASP A 321 50.69 29.10 -12.77
C ASP A 321 49.77 27.96 -13.26
N ASN A 322 49.73 27.76 -14.57
CA ASN A 322 48.82 26.81 -15.20
C ASN A 322 49.07 25.35 -14.79
N GLU A 323 50.30 24.98 -14.42
CA GLU A 323 50.64 23.60 -14.01
C GLU A 323 50.10 23.34 -12.61
N THR A 324 50.29 24.29 -11.70
CA THR A 324 49.73 24.22 -10.34
C THR A 324 48.19 24.21 -10.35
N ILE A 325 47.55 25.01 -11.22
CA ILE A 325 46.08 25.02 -11.34
C ILE A 325 45.56 23.68 -11.90
N ALA A 326 46.21 23.14 -12.93
CA ALA A 326 45.86 21.85 -13.52
C ALA A 326 45.97 20.73 -12.48
N GLU A 327 47.05 20.69 -11.70
CA GLU A 327 47.25 19.72 -10.62
C GLU A 327 46.15 19.83 -9.55
N LYS A 328 45.87 21.05 -9.06
CA LYS A 328 44.90 21.24 -7.96
C LYS A 328 43.44 21.03 -8.35
N THR A 329 43.09 21.29 -9.60
CA THR A 329 41.71 21.12 -10.09
C THR A 329 41.49 19.77 -10.78
N GLY A 330 42.57 19.04 -11.08
CA GLY A 330 42.52 17.81 -11.86
C GLY A 330 42.06 18.04 -13.30
N LEU A 331 42.27 19.24 -13.85
CA LEU A 331 42.09 19.58 -15.26
C LEU A 331 43.40 19.35 -16.01
N SER A 332 43.34 19.17 -17.33
CA SER A 332 44.55 19.21 -18.15
C SER A 332 45.08 20.63 -18.29
N ILE A 333 46.40 20.77 -18.50
CA ILE A 333 47.05 22.05 -18.73
C ILE A 333 46.44 22.79 -19.93
N GLU A 334 46.02 22.07 -20.97
CA GLU A 334 45.35 22.63 -22.15
C GLU A 334 43.98 23.21 -21.81
N GLN A 335 43.19 22.51 -21.00
CA GLN A 335 41.90 23.01 -20.52
C GLN A 335 42.07 24.30 -19.70
N VAL A 336 43.08 24.36 -18.81
CA VAL A 336 43.37 25.56 -18.01
C VAL A 336 43.83 26.73 -18.89
N LYS A 337 44.68 26.47 -19.89
CA LYS A 337 45.15 27.48 -20.86
C LYS A 337 43.98 28.09 -21.64
N GLY A 338 43.01 27.27 -22.04
CA GLY A 338 41.84 27.67 -22.82
C GLY A 338 40.73 28.42 -22.06
N LEU A 339 40.82 28.56 -20.73
CA LEU A 339 39.86 29.35 -19.96
C LEU A 339 40.07 30.86 -20.22
N GLU A 340 39.01 31.67 -20.33
CA GLU A 340 39.17 33.13 -20.29
C GLU A 340 39.33 33.60 -18.83
N GLU A 341 40.13 34.64 -18.60
CA GLU A 341 40.18 35.32 -17.30
C GLU A 341 38.85 36.07 -17.09
N ASN A 342 38.27 35.97 -15.89
CA ASN A 342 37.02 36.66 -15.55
C ASN A 342 37.24 38.16 -15.31
#